data_AF-A0A7X5L7W3-F1
#
_entry.id   AF-A0A7X5L7W3-F1
#
_cell.length_a   1.000
_cell.length_b   1.000
_cell.length_c   1.000
_cell.angle_alpha   90.00
_cell.angle_beta   90.00
_cell.angle_gamma   90.00
#
_symmetry.space_group_name_H-M   'P 1'
#
loop_
_entity.id
_entity.type
_entity.pdbx_description
1 polymer ?
#
loop_
_entity_poly.entity_id
_entity_poly.type
_entity_poly.pdbx_seq_one_letter_code
_entity_poly.pdbx_strand_id
1 'polypeptide(L)' 'MMKSIIAENGVTFKELEKNIYSWICQIGRQFTSEFLERYDRMLMEGRDRKKYRHKGLRQTTVKTVYGEV' A
#
# COMPACT_ATOMS: atom_id res chain seq x y z
N MET A 1 23.71 -24.54 -19.00
CA MET A 1 23.34 -25.22 -17.74
C MET A 1 22.63 -24.18 -16.87
N MET A 2 21.30 -24.15 -16.92
CA MET A 2 20.43 -23.25 -16.13
C MET A 2 19.08 -23.97 -15.92
N LYS A 3 19.16 -25.29 -15.64
CA LYS A 3 18.00 -26.20 -15.55
C LYS A 3 17.99 -26.89 -14.17
N SER A 4 18.12 -26.18 -13.05
CA SER A 4 18.17 -26.90 -11.75
C SER A 4 18.11 -26.03 -10.48
N ILE A 5 17.21 -25.04 -10.39
CA ILE A 5 16.84 -24.52 -9.05
C ILE A 5 15.31 -24.41 -8.93
N ILE A 6 14.66 -23.88 -9.97
CA ILE A 6 13.21 -23.63 -9.94
C ILE A 6 12.40 -24.94 -9.98
N ALA A 7 12.90 -25.96 -10.68
CA ALA A 7 12.17 -27.23 -10.85
C ALA A 7 12.29 -28.20 -9.66
N GLU A 8 13.27 -28.03 -8.77
CA GLU A 8 13.50 -28.96 -7.64
C GLU A 8 12.54 -28.72 -6.46
N ASN A 9 12.02 -27.50 -6.30
CA ASN A 9 11.16 -27.11 -5.18
C ASN A 9 9.67 -26.96 -5.54
N GLY A 10 9.25 -27.40 -6.73
CA GLY A 10 7.83 -27.41 -7.12
C GLY A 10 7.18 -26.04 -7.35
N VAL A 11 7.91 -24.94 -7.22
CA VAL A 11 7.39 -23.59 -7.48
C VAL A 11 7.68 -23.21 -8.92
N THR A 12 6.62 -23.02 -9.71
CA THR A 12 6.77 -22.59 -11.09
C THR A 12 7.17 -21.11 -11.16
N PHE A 13 7.91 -20.71 -12.20
CA PHE A 13 8.28 -19.29 -12.41
C PHE A 13 7.05 -18.36 -12.42
N LYS A 14 5.91 -18.86 -12.93
CA LYS A 14 4.63 -18.15 -12.95
C LYS A 14 4.05 -17.89 -11.56
N GLU A 15 4.21 -18.82 -10.62
CA GLU A 15 3.80 -18.63 -9.23
C GLU A 15 4.72 -17.66 -8.52
N LEU A 16 6.02 -17.75 -8.77
CA LEU A 16 6.99 -16.81 -8.24
C LEU A 16 6.67 -15.37 -8.68
N GLU A 17 6.39 -15.15 -9.97
CA GLU A 17 6.02 -13.84 -10.51
C GLU A 17 4.75 -13.28 -9.85
N LYS A 18 3.70 -14.11 -9.73
CA LYS A 18 2.45 -13.72 -9.05
C LYS A 18 2.68 -13.36 -7.57
N ASN A 19 3.52 -14.12 -6.88
CA ASN A 19 3.83 -13.89 -5.47
C ASN A 19 4.59 -12.58 -5.30
N ILE A 20 5.58 -12.30 -6.14
CA ILE A 20 6.33 -11.04 -6.12
C ILE A 20 5.39 -9.87 -6.40
N TYR A 21 4.54 -9.96 -7.42
CA TYR A 21 3.59 -8.91 -7.76
C TYR A 21 2.63 -8.61 -6.59
N SER A 22 2.06 -9.66 -5.98
CA SER A 22 1.17 -9.53 -4.82
C SER A 22 1.86 -8.85 -3.64
N TRP A 23 3.12 -9.24 -3.39
CA TRP A 23 3.92 -8.69 -2.29
C TRP A 23 4.25 -7.21 -2.51
N ILE A 24 4.63 -6.82 -3.73
CA ILE A 24 4.84 -5.41 -4.07
C ILE A 24 3.54 -4.62 -3.94
N CYS A 25 2.40 -5.16 -4.38
CA CYS A 25 1.10 -4.51 -4.20
C CYS A 25 0.77 -4.30 -2.72
N GLN A 26 1.03 -5.29 -1.87
CA GLN A 26 0.82 -5.19 -0.42
C GLN A 26 1.68 -4.09 0.20
N ILE A 27 2.98 -4.04 -0.16
CA ILE A 27 3.90 -3.01 0.29
C ILE A 27 3.40 -1.63 -0.17
N GLY A 28 3.02 -1.50 -1.45
CA GLY A 28 2.47 -0.27 -2.02
C GLY A 28 1.23 0.22 -1.27
N ARG A 29 0.34 -0.70 -0.88
CA ARG A 29 -0.83 -0.37 -0.05
C ARG A 29 -0.44 0.19 1.31
N GLN A 30 0.48 -0.47 2.02
CA GLN A 30 0.93 -0.05 3.34
C GLN A 30 1.60 1.33 3.31
N PHE A 31 2.54 1.55 2.39
CA PHE A 31 3.20 2.85 2.25
C PHE A 31 2.23 3.97 1.89
N THR A 32 1.27 3.69 1.00
CA THR A 32 0.29 4.70 0.58
C THR A 32 -0.65 5.08 1.72
N SER A 33 -1.12 4.10 2.48
CA SER A 33 -1.94 4.34 3.68
C SER A 33 -1.18 5.19 4.70
N GLU A 34 0.05 4.82 5.03
CA GLU A 34 0.89 5.57 5.98
C GLU A 34 1.16 7.02 5.49
N PHE A 35 1.43 7.18 4.19
CA PHE A 35 1.63 8.49 3.58
C PHE A 35 0.37 9.35 3.74
N LEU A 36 -0.80 8.86 3.33
CA LEU A 36 -2.06 9.60 3.41
C LEU A 36 -2.39 10.00 4.86
N GLU A 37 -2.24 9.09 5.82
CA GLU A 37 -2.47 9.37 7.24
C GLU A 37 -1.49 10.41 7.81
N ARG A 38 -0.23 10.38 7.34
CA ARG A 38 0.76 11.39 7.74
C ARG A 38 0.41 12.76 7.16
N TYR A 39 -0.02 12.84 5.90
CA TYR A 39 -0.50 14.10 5.32
C TYR A 39 -1.73 14.63 6.03
N ASP A 40 -2.69 13.76 6.35
CA ASP A 40 -3.90 14.16 7.08
C ASP A 40 -3.55 14.75 8.44
N ARG A 41 -2.62 14.13 9.18
CA ARG A 41 -2.09 14.70 10.45
C ARG A 41 -1.41 16.05 10.25
N MET A 42 -0.54 16.19 9.26
CA MET A 42 0.13 17.46 8.97
C MET A 42 -0.87 18.58 8.64
N LEU A 43 -1.90 18.28 7.84
CA LEU A 43 -2.98 19.22 7.53
C LEU A 43 -3.80 19.54 8.78
N MET A 44 -4.11 18.54 9.60
CA MET A 44 -4.85 18.72 10.84
C MET A 44 -4.12 19.65 11.80
N GLU A 45 -2.81 19.47 11.97
CA GLU A 45 -1.97 20.27 12.87
C GLU A 45 -1.73 21.68 12.34
N GLY A 46 -1.44 21.80 11.04
CA GLY A 46 -1.09 23.07 10.37
C GLY A 46 -2.29 23.94 9.96
N ARG A 47 -3.53 23.47 10.10
CA ARG A 47 -4.71 24.25 9.69
C ARG A 47 -4.87 25.51 10.54
N ASP A 48 -5.34 26.57 9.90
CA ASP A 48 -5.90 27.72 10.60
C ASP A 48 -7.17 27.30 11.35
N ARG A 49 -7.08 27.22 12.69
CA ARG A 49 -8.18 26.77 13.55
C ARG A 49 -9.35 27.74 13.62
N LYS A 50 -9.14 29.03 13.31
CA LYS A 50 -10.22 30.03 13.28
C LYS A 50 -11.08 29.87 12.03
N LYS A 51 -10.44 29.54 10.90
CA LYS A 51 -11.13 29.36 9.61
C LYS A 51 -11.60 27.93 9.37
N TYR A 52 -10.83 26.93 9.79
CA TYR A 52 -11.06 25.52 9.48
C TYR A 52 -11.31 24.69 10.74
N ARG A 53 -12.59 24.39 10.99
CA ARG A 53 -13.03 23.49 12.06
C ARG A 53 -12.65 22.04 11.76
N HIS A 54 -12.14 21.33 12.75
CA HIS A 54 -11.95 19.88 12.66
C HIS A 54 -13.30 19.16 12.64
N LYS A 55 -13.51 18.31 11.62
CA LYS A 55 -14.74 17.53 11.44
C LYS A 55 -14.68 16.11 12.06
N GLY A 56 -13.60 15.80 12.76
CA GLY A 56 -13.31 14.45 13.25
C GLY A 56 -12.64 13.58 12.18
N LEU A 57 -12.05 12.47 12.62
CA LEU A 57 -11.51 11.43 11.76
C LEU A 57 -12.61 10.47 11.31
N ARG A 58 -12.51 9.98 10.06
CA ARG A 58 -13.44 9.00 9.49
C ARG A 58 -12.67 7.95 8.72
N GLN A 59 -13.06 6.69 8.88
CA GLN A 59 -12.53 5.62 8.04
C GLN A 59 -13.04 5.82 6.61
N THR A 60 -12.10 5.88 5.68
CA THR A 60 -12.37 6.03 4.24
C THR A 60 -11.47 5.06 3.50
N THR A 61 -11.91 4.56 2.36
CA THR A 61 -11.15 3.62 1.54
C THR A 61 -10.94 4.22 0.15
N VAL A 62 -9.70 4.19 -0.33
CA VAL A 62 -9.33 4.65 -1.67
C VAL A 62 -9.00 3.44 -2.53
N LYS A 63 -9.64 3.36 -3.70
CA LYS A 63 -9.37 2.29 -4.67
C LYS A 63 -8.18 2.70 -5.53
N THR A 64 -7.11 1.90 -5.51
CA THR A 64 -5.92 2.12 -6.33
C THR A 64 -5.64 0.91 -7.23
N VAL A 65 -4.69 1.06 -8.16
CA VAL A 65 -4.28 -0.02 -9.07
C VAL A 65 -3.66 -1.22 -8.35
N TYR A 66 -3.07 -1.01 -7.16
CA TYR A 66 -2.47 -2.05 -6.32
C TYR A 66 -3.41 -2.52 -5.18
N GLY A 67 -4.68 -2.11 -5.23
CA GLY A 67 -5.74 -2.53 -4.31
C GLY A 67 -6.32 -1.38 -3.49
N GLU A 68 -7.15 -1.74 -2.51
CA GLU A 68 -7.79 -0.78 -1.62
C GLU A 68 -6.83 -0.38 -0.48
N VAL A 69 -6.74 0.92 -0.21
CA VAL A 69 -5.97 1.52 0.89
C VAL A 69 -6.87 2.33 1.81
#